data_AF-A0A661Q7Q8-F1
#
_entry.id   AF-A0A661Q7Q8-F1
#
_cell.length_a   1.000
_cell.length_b   1.000
_cell.length_c   1.000
_cell.angle_alpha   90.00
_cell.angle_beta   90.00
_cell.angle_gamma   90.00
#
_symmetry.space_group_name_H-M   'P 1'
#
loop_
_entity.id
_entity.type
_entity.pdbx_description
1 polymer ?
#
loop_
_entity_poly.entity_id
_entity_poly.type
_entity_poly.pdbx_seq_one_letter_code
_entity_poly.pdbx_strand_id
1 'polypeptide(L)'
;EPGISHWKIYADLNQNGNCDSAEPFSITDHDGNYTLTDLNSGTYVVAEELQDGWTQTFPVVALRMSNCTHTVVLTEGETVTDKNFGNHGPSATNTVKIDWATPVYDTIIQRACDSAYSGDSVSIQIGNFNEDLTFADESKDLFLQGGFDSGFNDQVGMTKIIGKLTISKGTLTVDRLMIQ
;
A
#
# COMPACT_ATOMS: atom_id res chain seq x y z
N GLU A 1 -16.04 -4.56 4.30
CA GLU A 1 -15.09 -3.43 4.13
C GLU A 1 -14.65 -3.43 2.67
N PRO A 2 -14.27 -2.28 2.09
CA PRO A 2 -13.64 -2.27 0.77
C PRO A 2 -12.36 -3.10 0.80
N GLY A 3 -12.10 -3.88 -0.25
CA GLY A 3 -10.82 -4.56 -0.39
C GLY A 3 -9.69 -3.57 -0.65
N ILE A 4 -8.47 -3.94 -0.26
CA ILE A 4 -7.29 -3.09 -0.41
C ILE A 4 -6.30 -3.78 -1.33
N SER A 5 -5.97 -3.12 -2.43
CA SER A 5 -5.04 -3.60 -3.45
C SER A 5 -3.58 -3.50 -3.03
N HIS A 6 -2.71 -4.25 -3.70
CA HIS A 6 -1.26 -4.18 -3.54
C HIS A 6 -0.72 -4.64 -2.17
N TRP A 7 -1.47 -5.49 -1.46
CA TRP A 7 -1.01 -6.16 -0.24
C TRP A 7 -0.40 -7.50 -0.56
N LYS A 8 0.80 -7.77 -0.04
CA LYS A 8 1.45 -9.07 -0.19
C LYS A 8 0.94 -10.01 0.88
N ILE A 9 0.31 -11.09 0.45
CA ILE A 9 -0.13 -12.21 1.28
C ILE A 9 0.74 -13.41 0.95
N TYR A 10 1.25 -14.12 1.97
CA TYR A 10 2.20 -15.21 1.77
C TYR A 10 1.96 -16.36 2.75
N ALA A 11 2.42 -17.55 2.36
CA ALA A 11 2.52 -18.69 3.24
C ALA A 11 3.87 -18.62 3.98
N ASP A 12 3.84 -18.28 5.27
CA ASP A 12 5.01 -18.22 6.15
C ASP A 12 5.41 -19.64 6.56
N LEU A 13 6.27 -20.26 5.74
CA LEU A 13 6.66 -21.66 5.87
C LEU A 13 7.62 -21.88 7.03
N ASN A 14 8.40 -20.87 7.39
CA ASN A 14 9.38 -20.95 8.48
C ASN A 14 8.94 -20.21 9.76
N GLN A 15 7.77 -19.56 9.73
CA GLN A 15 7.16 -18.82 10.84
C GLN A 15 8.03 -17.68 11.37
N ASN A 16 8.78 -17.03 10.48
CA ASN A 16 9.65 -15.91 10.84
C ASN A 16 8.94 -14.55 10.73
N GLY A 17 7.71 -14.52 10.21
CA GLY A 17 6.90 -13.32 10.06
C GLY A 17 7.33 -12.39 8.91
N ASN A 18 8.14 -12.86 7.98
CA ASN A 18 8.56 -12.15 6.78
C ASN A 18 8.38 -13.06 5.56
N CYS A 19 8.07 -12.47 4.41
CA CYS A 19 7.99 -13.24 3.17
C CYS A 19 9.40 -13.50 2.62
N ASP A 20 9.83 -14.76 2.65
CA ASP A 20 11.11 -15.18 2.08
C ASP A 20 10.99 -15.57 0.59
N SER A 21 12.12 -15.58 -0.13
CA SER A 21 12.15 -15.83 -1.57
C SER A 21 11.63 -17.22 -2.01
N ALA A 22 11.58 -18.17 -1.08
CA ALA A 22 11.11 -19.53 -1.33
C ALA A 22 9.62 -19.72 -0.96
N GLU A 23 8.97 -18.69 -0.44
CA GLU A 23 7.61 -18.78 0.07
C GLU A 23 6.59 -18.39 -0.99
N PRO A 24 5.52 -19.18 -1.17
CA PRO A 24 4.41 -18.81 -2.03
C PRO A 24 3.77 -17.51 -1.56
N PHE A 25 3.60 -16.56 -2.47
CA PHE A 25 2.94 -15.29 -2.19
C PHE A 25 2.01 -14.87 -3.34
N SER A 26 1.10 -13.96 -3.01
CA SER A 26 0.18 -13.31 -3.94
C SER A 26 0.07 -11.84 -3.55
N ILE A 27 -0.22 -10.99 -4.54
CA ILE A 27 -0.50 -9.58 -4.32
C ILE A 27 -2.00 -9.38 -4.52
N THR A 28 -2.66 -8.72 -3.57
CA THR A 28 -4.09 -8.46 -3.68
C THR A 28 -4.42 -7.61 -4.92
N ASP A 29 -5.47 -7.99 -5.64
CA ASP A 29 -5.98 -7.27 -6.79
C ASP A 29 -6.72 -5.98 -6.41
N HIS A 30 -7.33 -5.31 -7.39
CA HIS A 30 -8.04 -4.04 -7.14
C HIS A 30 -9.22 -4.18 -6.16
N ASP A 31 -9.79 -5.38 -6.04
CA ASP A 31 -10.91 -5.71 -5.16
C ASP A 31 -10.42 -6.29 -3.83
N GLY A 32 -9.10 -6.33 -3.59
CA GLY A 32 -8.49 -6.88 -2.39
C GLY A 32 -8.42 -8.41 -2.37
N ASN A 33 -8.75 -9.09 -3.48
CA ASN A 33 -8.71 -10.54 -3.53
C ASN A 33 -7.30 -11.04 -3.78
N TYR A 34 -6.95 -12.18 -3.20
CA TYR A 34 -5.67 -12.86 -3.44
C TYR A 34 -5.89 -14.36 -3.62
N THR A 35 -4.93 -15.04 -4.23
CA THR A 35 -4.93 -16.50 -4.34
C THR A 35 -3.51 -17.02 -4.26
N LEU A 36 -3.26 -17.91 -3.29
CA LEU A 36 -2.03 -18.69 -3.21
C LEU A 36 -2.28 -20.03 -3.91
N THR A 37 -1.54 -20.30 -4.99
CA THR A 37 -1.65 -21.55 -5.76
C THR A 37 -0.46 -22.47 -5.50
N ASP A 38 -0.53 -23.68 -6.05
CA ASP A 38 0.58 -24.65 -6.04
C ASP A 38 1.03 -25.08 -4.63
N LEU A 39 0.07 -25.08 -3.69
CA LEU A 39 0.25 -25.58 -2.33
C LEU A 39 -0.13 -27.08 -2.27
N ASN A 40 0.76 -27.88 -1.67
CA ASN A 40 0.46 -29.29 -1.39
C ASN A 40 -0.50 -29.41 -0.21
N SER A 41 -1.08 -30.59 0.00
CA SER A 41 -1.85 -30.86 1.23
C SER A 41 -0.95 -30.68 2.46
N GLY A 42 -1.44 -29.96 3.47
CA GLY A 42 -0.67 -29.63 4.66
C GLY A 42 -1.30 -28.51 5.48
N THR A 43 -0.61 -28.12 6.55
CA THR A 43 -1.00 -26.96 7.37
C THR A 43 -0.08 -25.79 7.06
N TYR A 44 -0.67 -24.65 6.75
CA TYR A 44 0.02 -23.42 6.43
C TYR A 44 -0.31 -22.32 7.43
N VAL A 45 0.70 -21.53 7.76
CA VAL A 45 0.53 -20.23 8.38
C VAL A 45 0.50 -19.22 7.24
N VAL A 46 -0.61 -18.49 7.10
CA VAL A 46 -0.78 -17.46 6.08
C VAL A 46 -0.70 -16.10 6.76
N ALA A 47 0.15 -15.23 6.24
CA ALA A 47 0.45 -13.92 6.81
C ALA A 47 0.34 -12.83 5.72
N GLU A 48 0.22 -11.58 6.17
CA GLU A 48 0.40 -10.42 5.31
C GLU A 48 1.72 -9.72 5.64
N GLU A 49 2.30 -9.09 4.64
CA GLU A 49 3.44 -8.20 4.83
C GLU A 49 2.89 -6.83 5.23
N LEU A 50 2.90 -6.54 6.53
CA LEU A 50 2.37 -5.28 7.05
C LEU A 50 3.13 -4.10 6.43
N GLN A 51 2.39 -3.21 5.76
CA GLN A 51 2.96 -2.03 5.15
C GLN A 51 3.21 -0.93 6.18
N ASP A 52 4.27 -0.15 5.97
CA ASP A 52 4.63 0.92 6.89
C ASP A 52 3.49 1.93 7.06
N GLY A 53 3.25 2.32 8.32
CA GLY A 53 2.14 3.15 8.74
C GLY A 53 0.81 2.43 8.89
N TRP A 54 0.61 1.23 8.32
CA TRP A 54 -0.65 0.50 8.48
C TRP A 54 -0.69 -0.29 9.79
N THR A 55 -1.89 -0.56 10.26
CA THR A 55 -2.14 -1.45 11.39
C THR A 55 -3.07 -2.57 10.93
N GLN A 56 -2.58 -3.79 11.00
CA GLN A 56 -3.43 -4.97 10.84
C GLN A 56 -4.50 -4.98 11.95
N THR A 57 -5.76 -4.99 11.57
CA THR A 57 -6.92 -5.08 12.45
C THR A 57 -7.53 -6.48 12.47
N PHE A 58 -7.20 -7.34 11.51
CA PHE A 58 -7.66 -8.73 11.46
C PHE A 58 -6.71 -9.66 10.68
N PRO A 59 -6.50 -10.91 11.10
CA PRO A 59 -6.93 -11.51 12.37
C PRO A 59 -6.37 -10.78 13.59
N VAL A 60 -7.01 -10.95 14.76
CA VAL A 60 -6.51 -10.40 16.03
C VAL A 60 -6.01 -11.56 16.89
N VAL A 61 -4.75 -11.54 17.27
CA VAL A 61 -4.22 -12.42 18.33
C VAL A 61 -4.08 -11.59 19.61
N ALA A 62 -4.56 -12.10 20.74
CA ALA A 62 -4.55 -11.42 22.05
C ALA A 62 -3.15 -11.04 22.56
N LEU A 63 -2.10 -11.51 21.89
CA LEU A 63 -0.70 -11.21 22.15
C LEU A 63 -0.25 -10.29 21.02
N ARG A 64 0.11 -9.04 21.34
CA ARG A 64 0.47 -7.97 20.40
C ARG A 64 1.75 -8.30 19.60
N MET A 65 1.66 -9.26 18.69
CA MET A 65 2.64 -9.53 17.66
C MET A 65 2.30 -8.68 16.44
N SER A 66 3.33 -8.15 15.78
CA SER A 66 3.20 -7.15 14.70
C SER A 66 2.59 -7.70 13.40
N ASN A 67 2.26 -8.99 13.34
CA ASN A 67 1.61 -9.67 12.23
C ASN A 67 0.76 -10.84 12.77
N CYS A 68 -0.55 -10.71 12.71
CA CYS A 68 -1.47 -11.79 13.06
C CYS A 68 -1.70 -12.67 11.82
N THR A 69 -1.79 -13.99 12.01
CA THR A 69 -1.81 -14.95 10.90
C THR A 69 -3.06 -15.82 10.90
N HIS A 70 -3.38 -16.38 9.74
CA HIS A 70 -4.37 -17.45 9.61
C HIS A 70 -3.67 -18.81 9.62
N THR A 71 -4.23 -19.77 10.35
CA THR A 71 -3.89 -21.18 10.15
C THR A 71 -4.87 -21.79 9.16
N VAL A 72 -4.34 -22.36 8.08
CA VAL A 72 -5.09 -23.02 7.01
C VAL A 72 -4.66 -24.47 6.93
N VAL A 73 -5.62 -25.39 6.95
CA VAL A 73 -5.38 -26.81 6.69
C VAL A 73 -5.91 -27.10 5.29
N LEU A 74 -5.06 -27.60 4.40
CA LEU A 74 -5.41 -27.97 3.03
C LEU A 74 -5.38 -29.49 2.88
N THR A 75 -6.47 -30.05 2.36
CA THR A 75 -6.52 -31.41 1.82
C THR A 75 -6.28 -31.40 0.30
N GLU A 76 -5.96 -32.56 -0.28
CA GLU A 76 -5.63 -32.66 -1.70
C GLU A 76 -6.81 -32.21 -2.59
N GLY A 77 -6.56 -31.23 -3.46
CA GLY A 77 -7.56 -30.63 -4.35
C GLY A 77 -8.53 -29.65 -3.69
N GLU A 78 -8.34 -29.33 -2.40
CA GLU A 78 -9.19 -28.40 -1.67
C GLU A 78 -8.89 -26.93 -2.03
N THR A 79 -9.93 -26.10 -2.00
CA THR A 79 -9.81 -24.64 -1.99
C THR A 79 -10.42 -24.11 -0.71
N VAL A 80 -9.65 -23.36 0.06
CA VAL A 80 -10.12 -22.69 1.28
C VAL A 80 -10.27 -21.20 1.01
N THR A 81 -11.45 -20.66 1.32
CA THR A 81 -11.79 -19.24 1.17
C THR A 81 -11.93 -18.55 2.53
N ASP A 82 -12.31 -17.27 2.52
CA ASP A 82 -12.67 -16.49 3.70
C ASP A 82 -11.53 -16.31 4.73
N LYS A 83 -10.28 -16.28 4.24
CA LYS A 83 -9.07 -16.00 5.02
C LYS A 83 -8.65 -14.54 4.87
N ASN A 84 -9.56 -13.64 5.20
CA ASN A 84 -9.37 -12.21 4.95
C ASN A 84 -8.40 -11.57 5.95
N PHE A 85 -7.70 -10.54 5.50
CA PHE A 85 -6.90 -9.66 6.36
C PHE A 85 -7.56 -8.29 6.43
N GLY A 86 -7.69 -7.77 7.64
CA GLY A 86 -8.25 -6.45 7.90
C GLY A 86 -7.11 -5.49 8.19
N ASN A 87 -7.14 -4.32 7.57
CA ASN A 87 -6.12 -3.31 7.74
C ASN A 87 -6.76 -1.94 7.96
N HIS A 88 -6.18 -1.20 8.89
CA HIS A 88 -6.48 0.20 9.08
C HIS A 88 -5.25 1.02 8.69
N GLY A 89 -5.48 2.00 7.81
CA GLY A 89 -4.44 2.91 7.33
C GLY A 89 -3.66 3.57 8.45
N PRO A 90 -2.48 4.14 8.13
CA PRO A 90 -1.89 5.12 9.03
C PRO A 90 -2.94 6.13 9.44
N SER A 91 -2.93 6.44 10.71
CA SER A 91 -3.82 7.43 11.32
C SER A 91 -3.70 8.77 10.57
N ALA A 92 -4.55 8.98 9.55
CA ALA A 92 -5.02 10.21 8.91
C ALA A 92 -4.04 11.38 8.63
N THR A 93 -2.71 11.22 8.66
CA THR A 93 -1.81 12.35 8.37
C THR A 93 -0.93 12.19 7.15
N ASN A 94 -0.67 10.99 6.64
CA ASN A 94 0.30 10.80 5.54
C ASN A 94 -0.18 9.76 4.51
N THR A 95 -1.36 9.93 3.91
CA THR A 95 -1.81 9.12 2.77
C THR A 95 -1.75 9.92 1.47
N VAL A 96 -1.41 9.24 0.38
CA VAL A 96 -1.46 9.73 -0.99
C VAL A 96 -2.43 8.86 -1.79
N LYS A 97 -3.10 9.44 -2.78
CA LYS A 97 -4.11 8.81 -3.62
C LYS A 97 -3.86 9.15 -5.08
N ILE A 98 -3.82 8.15 -5.96
CA ILE A 98 -3.86 8.35 -7.40
C ILE A 98 -5.33 8.50 -7.82
N ASP A 99 -5.69 9.60 -8.46
CA ASP A 99 -7.07 9.99 -8.78
C ASP A 99 -7.66 9.24 -10.00
N TRP A 100 -7.49 7.93 -10.04
CA TRP A 100 -8.11 7.07 -11.05
C TRP A 100 -9.59 6.78 -10.76
N ALA A 101 -10.29 6.22 -11.76
CA ALA A 101 -11.68 5.79 -11.61
C ALA A 101 -11.87 4.80 -10.45
N THR A 102 -10.87 3.95 -10.22
CA THR A 102 -10.69 3.18 -8.99
C THR A 102 -9.46 3.75 -8.28
N PRO A 103 -9.62 4.59 -7.23
CA PRO A 103 -8.48 5.24 -6.60
C PRO A 103 -7.54 4.22 -5.94
N VAL A 104 -6.24 4.44 -6.14
CA VAL A 104 -5.18 3.67 -5.48
C VAL A 104 -4.58 4.52 -4.38
N TYR A 105 -4.41 3.95 -3.20
CA TYR A 105 -3.86 4.65 -2.03
C TYR A 105 -2.47 4.11 -1.69
N ASP A 106 -1.58 5.01 -1.28
CA ASP A 106 -0.22 4.71 -0.84
C ASP A 106 0.13 5.62 0.36
N THR A 107 1.24 5.36 1.01
CA THR A 107 1.82 6.16 2.11
C THR A 107 3.12 6.86 1.71
N ILE A 108 3.65 6.55 0.52
CA ILE A 108 4.87 7.09 -0.05
C ILE A 108 4.53 7.80 -1.36
N ILE A 109 4.84 9.09 -1.45
CA ILE A 109 4.52 9.90 -2.63
C ILE A 109 5.30 9.38 -3.84
N GLN A 110 6.57 8.99 -3.68
CA GLN A 110 7.37 8.45 -4.79
C GLN A 110 6.73 7.21 -5.44
N ARG A 111 6.23 6.26 -4.64
CA ARG A 111 5.59 5.03 -5.18
C ARG A 111 4.32 5.34 -5.96
N ALA A 112 3.51 6.26 -5.45
CA ALA A 112 2.32 6.73 -6.15
C ALA A 112 2.69 7.40 -7.49
N CYS A 113 3.74 8.23 -7.51
CA CYS A 113 4.25 8.87 -8.73
C CYS A 113 4.82 7.86 -9.74
N ASP A 114 5.54 6.83 -9.27
CA ASP A 114 6.11 5.79 -10.13
C ASP A 114 5.01 4.96 -10.80
N SER A 115 3.92 4.71 -10.08
CA SER A 115 2.76 3.94 -10.55
C SER A 115 1.83 4.73 -11.46
N ALA A 116 1.77 6.05 -11.30
CA ALA A 116 0.96 6.94 -12.10
C ALA A 116 1.39 6.99 -13.57
N TYR A 117 0.42 7.21 -14.47
CA TYR A 117 0.63 7.46 -15.88
C TYR A 117 0.75 8.96 -16.17
N SER A 118 1.27 9.30 -17.35
CA SER A 118 1.36 10.70 -17.78
C SER A 118 -0.02 11.34 -17.89
N GLY A 119 -0.18 12.53 -17.31
CA GLY A 119 -1.44 13.27 -17.19
C GLY A 119 -2.19 13.03 -15.89
N ASP A 120 -1.76 12.08 -15.06
CA ASP A 120 -2.49 11.73 -13.83
C ASP A 120 -2.31 12.76 -12.71
N SER A 121 -3.33 12.80 -11.86
CA SER A 121 -3.31 13.55 -10.61
C SER A 121 -3.03 12.63 -9.43
N VAL A 122 -2.14 13.09 -8.57
CA VAL A 122 -1.75 12.44 -7.32
C VAL A 122 -2.09 13.41 -6.19
N SER A 123 -3.16 13.10 -5.47
CA SER A 123 -3.65 13.86 -4.33
C SER A 123 -2.98 13.39 -3.04
N ILE A 124 -2.49 14.31 -2.22
CA ILE A 124 -1.69 14.03 -1.03
C ILE A 124 -2.33 14.71 0.18
N GLN A 125 -2.53 13.96 1.26
CA GLN A 125 -3.07 14.50 2.50
C GLN A 125 -2.15 15.56 3.11
N ILE A 126 -2.76 16.46 3.87
CA ILE A 126 -2.06 17.41 4.72
C ILE A 126 -1.24 16.65 5.77
N GLY A 127 0.07 16.90 5.79
CA GLY A 127 0.99 16.13 6.63
C GLY A 127 2.47 16.43 6.37
N ASN A 128 3.33 15.64 7.01
CA ASN A 128 4.78 15.69 6.83
C ASN A 128 5.26 14.36 6.26
N PHE A 129 5.76 14.37 5.03
CA PHE A 129 6.33 13.22 4.34
C PHE A 129 7.86 13.34 4.37
N ASN A 130 8.56 12.36 4.95
CA ASN A 130 10.01 12.36 5.04
C ASN A 130 10.58 11.45 3.94
N GLU A 131 10.65 11.96 2.72
CA GLU A 131 11.10 11.20 1.55
C GLU A 131 11.79 12.11 0.53
N ASP A 132 12.66 11.50 -0.28
CA ASP A 132 13.22 12.13 -1.48
C ASP A 132 12.32 11.78 -2.68
N LEU A 133 11.93 12.77 -3.46
CA LEU A 133 11.20 12.60 -4.71
C LEU A 133 12.13 12.75 -5.91
N THR A 134 12.11 11.78 -6.82
CA THR A 134 12.90 11.76 -8.05
C THR A 134 12.00 11.50 -9.25
N PHE A 135 11.91 12.49 -10.13
CA PHE A 135 11.22 12.42 -11.42
C PHE A 135 12.26 12.35 -12.53
N ALA A 136 12.41 11.19 -13.17
CA ALA A 136 13.44 10.93 -14.18
C ALA A 136 12.88 10.51 -15.55
N ASP A 137 11.56 10.39 -15.68
CA ASP A 137 10.90 9.99 -16.92
C ASP A 137 10.46 11.23 -17.72
N GLU A 138 11.05 11.43 -18.91
CA GLU A 138 10.70 12.56 -19.80
C GLU A 138 9.30 12.49 -20.38
N SER A 139 8.67 11.31 -20.34
CA SER A 139 7.33 11.10 -20.90
C SER A 139 6.21 11.33 -19.90
N LYS A 140 6.54 11.51 -18.61
CA LYS A 140 5.57 11.68 -17.53
C LYS A 140 5.39 13.14 -17.16
N ASP A 141 4.18 13.63 -17.40
CA ASP A 141 3.67 14.87 -16.83
C ASP A 141 2.74 14.50 -15.66
N LEU A 142 3.02 14.97 -14.44
CA LEU A 142 2.22 14.65 -13.27
C LEU A 142 1.70 15.89 -12.56
N PHE A 143 0.51 15.80 -11.98
CA PHE A 143 -0.10 16.82 -11.15
C PHE A 143 -0.10 16.36 -9.68
N LEU A 144 0.85 16.87 -8.89
CA LEU A 144 0.87 16.62 -7.45
C LEU A 144 0.09 17.71 -6.72
N GLN A 145 -0.89 17.29 -5.92
CA GLN A 145 -1.77 18.20 -5.21
C GLN A 145 -1.75 17.88 -3.72
N GLY A 146 -1.19 18.76 -2.91
CA GLY A 146 -1.13 18.61 -1.46
C GLY A 146 -2.34 19.19 -0.73
N GLY A 147 -2.32 19.00 0.59
CA GLY A 147 -3.20 19.69 1.52
C GLY A 147 -4.55 19.04 1.73
N PHE A 148 -4.80 17.84 1.22
CA PHE A 148 -6.11 17.20 1.36
C PHE A 148 -6.41 16.78 2.80
N ASP A 149 -7.69 16.88 3.19
CA ASP A 149 -8.18 16.27 4.42
C ASP A 149 -8.10 14.73 4.38
N SER A 150 -8.41 14.07 5.50
CA SER A 150 -8.29 12.60 5.59
C SER A 150 -9.20 11.85 4.62
N GLY A 151 -10.23 12.49 4.07
CA GLY A 151 -11.16 11.92 3.11
C GLY A 151 -10.88 12.31 1.65
N PHE A 152 -9.85 13.11 1.37
CA PHE A 152 -9.60 13.70 0.05
C PHE A 152 -10.79 14.49 -0.52
N ASN A 153 -11.62 15.08 0.33
CA ASN A 153 -12.78 15.88 -0.06
C ASN A 153 -12.39 17.34 -0.31
N ASP A 154 -11.53 17.88 0.55
CA ASP A 154 -11.17 19.29 0.57
C ASP A 154 -9.65 19.48 0.75
N GLN A 155 -9.08 20.47 0.09
CA GLN A 155 -7.71 20.92 0.35
C GLN A 155 -7.72 22.00 1.44
N VAL A 156 -7.33 21.61 2.65
CA VAL A 156 -7.44 22.39 3.89
C VAL A 156 -6.10 22.99 4.37
N GLY A 157 -5.00 22.74 3.66
CA GLY A 157 -3.69 23.31 4.01
C GLY A 157 -2.59 23.00 3.02
N MET A 158 -1.36 22.86 3.52
CA MET A 158 -0.17 22.53 2.73
C MET A 158 0.37 21.17 3.17
N THR A 159 0.78 20.33 2.22
CA THR A 159 1.58 19.14 2.52
C THR A 159 3.05 19.50 2.55
N LYS A 160 3.78 19.03 3.57
CA LYS A 160 5.23 19.22 3.67
C LYS A 160 5.96 17.96 3.25
N ILE A 161 6.94 18.11 2.37
CA ILE A 161 7.91 17.09 1.99
C ILE A 161 9.25 17.51 2.57
N ILE A 162 9.79 16.69 3.47
CA ILE A 162 11.06 16.89 4.17
C ILE A 162 12.07 15.98 3.49
N GLY A 163 12.86 16.55 2.58
CA GLY A 163 13.71 15.78 1.68
C GLY A 163 13.99 16.52 0.37
N LYS A 164 14.60 15.82 -0.58
CA LYS A 164 15.00 16.37 -1.87
C LYS A 164 13.91 16.17 -2.90
N LEU A 165 13.60 17.21 -3.65
CA LEU A 165 12.88 17.10 -4.91
C LEU A 165 13.87 17.20 -6.07
N THR A 166 14.00 16.13 -6.84
CA THR A 166 14.85 16.04 -8.03
C THR A 166 13.98 15.84 -9.26
N ILE A 167 13.98 16.80 -10.19
CA ILE A 167 13.35 16.64 -11.51
C ILE A 167 14.47 16.61 -12.53
N SER A 168 14.78 15.42 -13.02
CA SER A 168 15.81 15.23 -14.05
C SER A 168 15.23 15.37 -15.45
N LYS A 169 13.97 14.96 -15.65
CA LYS A 169 13.24 14.96 -16.93
C LYS A 169 11.72 15.02 -16.68
N GLY A 170 10.94 15.45 -17.68
CA GLY A 170 9.47 15.52 -17.63
C GLY A 170 8.95 16.84 -17.04
N THR A 171 7.63 16.90 -16.80
CA THR A 171 6.98 18.07 -16.17
C THR A 171 6.30 17.68 -14.86
N LEU A 172 6.59 18.42 -13.80
CA LEU A 172 5.87 18.30 -12.54
C LEU A 172 5.10 19.58 -12.26
N THR A 173 3.78 19.47 -12.20
CA THR A 173 2.93 20.55 -11.68
C THR A 173 2.64 20.28 -10.23
N VAL A 174 2.90 21.26 -9.36
CA VAL A 174 2.67 21.15 -7.91
C VAL A 174 1.64 22.18 -7.45
N ASP A 175 0.72 21.73 -6.61
CA ASP A 175 -0.20 22.57 -5.86
C ASP A 175 -0.11 22.24 -4.37
N ARG A 176 -0.10 23.28 -3.52
CA ARG A 176 -0.13 23.15 -2.05
C ARG A 176 0.93 22.23 -1.44
N LEU A 177 2.13 22.22 -2.02
CA LEU A 177 3.31 21.52 -1.48
C LEU A 177 4.34 22.49 -0.91
N MET A 178 5.00 22.09 0.17
CA MET A 178 6.16 22.75 0.74
C MET A 178 7.32 21.77 0.78
N ILE A 179 8.40 22.07 0.06
CA ILE A 179 9.65 21.30 0.13
C ILE A 179 10.55 21.95 1.19
N GLN A 180 11.04 21.17 2.16
CA GLN A 180 11.90 21.63 3.25
C GLN A 180 13.18 20.81 3.36
#